data_AF-A0A952EFW4-F1
#
_entry.id   AF-A0A952EFW4-F1
#
_cell.length_a   1.000
_cell.length_b   1.000
_cell.length_c   1.000
_cell.angle_alpha   90.00
_cell.angle_beta   90.00
_cell.angle_gamma   90.00
#
_symmetry.space_group_name_H-M   'P 1'
#
loop_
_entity.id
_entity.type
_entity.pdbx_description
1 polymer ?
#
loop_
_entity_poly.entity_id
_entity_poly.type
_entity_poly.pdbx_seq_one_letter_code
_entity_poly.pdbx_strand_id
1 'polypeptide(L)'
;MANAAPPPTDARTSGFSKLLGVAVLGALVWFTRKKAPETAKGDSHAAAFADQETDVDNFDQTRSAGPEGMRSESRRTWDRVDQAADESFPASDPPAY
;
A
#
# COMPACT_ATOMS: atom_id res chain seq x y z
N MET A 1 -48.15 15.32 -56.21
CA MET A 1 -46.77 15.53 -55.73
C MET A 1 -46.73 15.14 -54.26
N ALA A 2 -46.15 13.98 -53.92
CA ALA A 2 -45.91 13.61 -52.52
C ALA A 2 -44.52 12.99 -52.41
N ASN A 3 -43.72 13.59 -51.52
CA ASN A 3 -42.29 13.36 -51.32
C ASN A 3 -42.01 11.96 -50.78
N ALA A 4 -41.01 11.28 -51.35
CA ALA A 4 -40.43 10.08 -50.77
C ALA A 4 -39.51 10.47 -49.61
N ALA A 5 -39.72 9.86 -48.44
CA ALA A 5 -38.84 10.00 -47.27
C ALA A 5 -37.51 9.26 -47.51
N PRO A 6 -36.36 9.77 -47.01
CA PRO A 6 -35.08 9.06 -47.12
C PRO A 6 -35.05 7.82 -46.21
N PRO A 7 -34.31 6.75 -46.58
CA PRO A 7 -34.26 5.51 -45.81
C PRO A 7 -33.51 5.69 -44.49
N PRO A 8 -33.82 4.87 -43.46
CA PRO A 8 -33.09 4.89 -42.19
C PRO A 8 -31.65 4.41 -42.37
N THR A 9 -30.70 5.14 -41.81
CA THR A 9 -29.29 4.75 -41.78
C THR A 9 -29.05 3.78 -40.62
N ASP A 10 -28.87 2.50 -40.93
CA ASP A 10 -28.41 1.51 -39.97
C ASP A 10 -26.96 1.81 -39.56
N ALA A 11 -26.78 2.33 -38.35
CA ALA A 11 -25.48 2.56 -37.73
C ALA A 11 -24.85 1.21 -37.37
N ARG A 12 -24.18 0.58 -38.34
CA ARG A 12 -23.45 -0.68 -38.16
C ARG A 12 -22.27 -0.45 -37.21
N THR A 13 -22.47 -0.74 -35.92
CA THR A 13 -21.42 -0.63 -34.90
C THR A 13 -20.30 -1.63 -35.20
N SER A 14 -19.19 -1.11 -35.70
CA SER A 14 -18.00 -1.87 -36.06
C SER A 14 -17.41 -2.59 -34.84
N GLY A 15 -17.06 -3.87 -35.00
CA GLY A 15 -16.36 -4.65 -33.97
C GLY A 15 -15.05 -4.00 -33.49
N PHE A 16 -14.45 -3.13 -34.32
CA PHE A 16 -13.27 -2.35 -33.95
C PHE A 16 -13.55 -1.35 -32.83
N SER A 17 -14.74 -0.73 -32.79
CA SER A 17 -15.14 0.18 -31.71
C SER A 17 -15.31 -0.55 -30.38
N LYS A 18 -15.75 -1.81 -30.40
CA LYS A 18 -15.83 -2.64 -29.19
C LYS A 18 -14.45 -3.02 -28.67
N LEU A 19 -13.52 -3.39 -29.57
CA LEU A 19 -12.14 -3.67 -29.20
C LEU A 19 -11.45 -2.44 -28.61
N LEU A 20 -11.68 -1.26 -29.20
CA LEU A 20 -11.17 0.01 -28.68
C LEU A 20 -11.75 0.32 -27.29
N GLY A 21 -13.05 0.12 -27.09
CA GLY A 21 -13.69 0.30 -25.78
C GLY A 21 -13.11 -0.60 -24.69
N VAL A 22 -12.90 -1.88 -24.99
CA VAL A 22 -12.29 -2.84 -24.05
C VAL A 22 -10.83 -2.49 -23.73
N ALA A 23 -10.06 -2.03 -24.72
CA ALA A 23 -8.68 -1.61 -24.52
C ALA A 23 -8.57 -0.39 -23.57
N VAL A 24 -9.46 0.61 -23.73
CA VAL A 24 -9.49 1.79 -22.85
C VAL A 24 -9.90 1.41 -21.43
N LEU A 25 -10.92 0.56 -21.26
CA LEU A 25 -11.34 0.05 -19.96
C LEU A 25 -10.22 -0.75 -19.28
N GLY A 26 -9.54 -1.64 -20.01
CA GLY A 26 -8.40 -2.40 -19.51
C GLY A 26 -7.23 -1.49 -19.09
N ALA A 27 -6.91 -0.46 -19.88
CA ALA A 27 -5.87 0.51 -19.55
C ALA A 27 -6.21 1.31 -18.28
N LEU A 28 -7.48 1.73 -18.12
CA LEU A 28 -7.94 2.41 -16.90
C LEU A 28 -7.83 1.51 -15.66
N VAL A 29 -8.21 0.23 -15.75
CA VAL A 29 -8.07 -0.72 -14.64
C VAL A 29 -6.61 -1.01 -14.31
N TRP A 30 -5.74 -1.17 -15.31
CA TRP A 30 -4.31 -1.40 -15.09
C TRP A 30 -3.65 -0.17 -14.44
N PHE A 31 -3.96 1.02 -14.93
CA PHE A 31 -3.37 2.26 -14.42
C PHE A 31 -3.86 2.59 -13.00
N THR A 32 -5.13 2.32 -12.68
CA THR A 32 -5.67 2.47 -11.32
C THR A 32 -5.10 1.42 -10.36
N ARG A 33 -4.87 0.17 -10.79
CA ARG A 33 -4.16 -0.84 -9.98
C ARG A 33 -2.68 -0.51 -9.79
N LYS A 34 -1.99 0.00 -10.81
CA LYS A 34 -0.59 0.45 -10.70
C LYS A 34 -0.43 1.67 -9.80
N LYS A 35 -1.50 2.45 -9.63
CA LYS A 35 -1.56 3.63 -8.78
C LYS A 35 -2.21 3.39 -7.43
N ALA A 36 -2.61 2.17 -7.09
CA ALA A 36 -2.98 1.86 -5.72
C ALA A 36 -1.71 2.12 -4.88
N PRO A 37 -1.66 3.22 -4.11
CA PRO A 37 -0.55 3.42 -3.21
C PRO A 37 -0.63 2.26 -2.23
N GLU A 38 0.49 1.58 -1.98
CA GLU A 38 0.62 0.83 -0.74
C GLU A 38 0.10 1.74 0.35
N THR A 39 -0.96 1.29 1.02
CA THR A 39 -1.73 2.02 2.03
C THR A 39 -0.85 3.07 2.64
N ALA A 40 -1.09 4.35 2.30
CA ALA A 40 -0.30 5.46 2.82
C ALA A 40 -0.27 5.27 4.32
N LYS A 41 0.90 4.83 4.84
CA LYS A 41 1.16 4.54 6.25
C LYS A 41 0.62 5.75 6.98
N GLY A 42 -0.56 5.60 7.57
CA GLY A 42 -1.29 6.74 8.11
C GLY A 42 -0.36 7.49 9.03
N ASP A 43 -0.44 8.82 9.02
CA ASP A 43 0.35 9.70 9.89
C ASP A 43 0.18 9.38 11.40
N SER A 44 -0.69 8.41 11.73
CA SER A 44 -0.90 7.82 13.05
C SER A 44 0.04 6.66 13.42
N HIS A 45 0.99 6.23 12.56
CA HIS A 45 1.93 5.17 12.91
C HIS A 45 3.28 5.75 13.35
N ALA A 46 3.72 5.41 14.58
CA ALA A 46 4.94 5.94 15.15
C ALA A 46 6.16 5.67 14.26
N ALA A 47 7.08 6.65 14.19
CA ALA A 47 8.14 6.68 13.19
C ALA A 47 9.17 5.53 13.31
N ALA A 48 9.26 4.88 14.46
CA ALA A 48 10.24 3.82 14.72
C ALA A 48 9.75 2.40 14.38
N PHE A 49 8.43 2.18 14.32
CA PHE A 49 7.83 0.86 14.40
C PHE A 49 7.60 0.24 13.02
N ALA A 50 7.65 -1.08 12.96
CA ALA A 50 7.18 -1.85 11.82
C ALA A 50 5.64 -1.83 11.73
N ASP A 51 5.10 -2.16 10.56
CA ASP A 51 3.64 -2.23 10.38
C ASP A 51 3.02 -3.23 11.36
N GLN A 52 1.90 -2.85 11.99
CA GLN A 52 1.16 -3.65 12.98
C GLN A 52 1.85 -3.85 14.34
N GLU A 53 2.92 -3.11 14.62
CA GLU A 53 3.61 -3.20 15.92
C GLU A 53 3.09 -2.19 16.95
N THR A 54 2.46 -1.10 16.49
CA THR A 54 1.80 -0.13 17.38
C THR A 54 0.34 -0.50 17.62
N ASP A 55 -0.10 -0.45 18.87
CA ASP A 55 -1.51 -0.55 19.25
C ASP A 55 -1.97 0.77 19.89
N VAL A 56 -3.02 1.38 19.36
CA VAL A 56 -3.52 2.69 19.82
C VAL A 56 -3.95 2.70 21.28
N ASP A 57 -4.32 1.55 21.84
CA ASP A 57 -4.73 1.41 23.23
C ASP A 57 -3.54 1.16 24.16
N ASN A 58 -2.34 0.89 23.62
CA ASN A 58 -1.14 0.69 24.41
C ASN A 58 -0.52 2.03 24.84
N PHE A 59 -0.49 2.25 26.16
CA PHE A 59 0.12 3.44 26.76
C PHE A 59 1.63 3.50 26.53
N ASP A 60 2.31 2.35 26.60
CA ASP A 60 3.75 2.22 26.38
C ASP A 60 4.00 1.54 25.04
N GLN A 61 4.32 2.36 24.04
CA GLN A 61 4.71 1.88 22.73
C GLN A 61 6.16 1.38 22.81
N THR A 62 6.32 0.13 23.24
CA THR A 62 7.59 -0.59 23.16
C THR A 62 7.55 -1.55 21.97
N ARG A 63 8.55 -1.43 21.10
CA ARG A 63 8.69 -2.27 19.90
C ARG A 63 9.37 -3.60 20.24
N SER A 64 9.13 -4.62 19.44
CA SER A 64 9.91 -5.86 19.49
C SER A 64 11.35 -5.59 19.07
N ALA A 65 12.29 -6.32 19.68
CA ALA A 65 13.68 -6.30 19.25
C ALA A 65 13.83 -6.99 17.89
N GLY A 66 14.84 -6.59 17.12
CA GLY A 66 15.15 -7.17 15.81
C GLY A 66 14.69 -6.32 14.62
N PRO A 67 15.17 -6.66 13.41
CA PRO A 67 14.89 -5.91 12.19
C PRO A 67 13.43 -5.96 11.75
N GLU A 68 12.69 -7.01 12.12
CA GLU A 68 11.26 -7.16 11.86
C GLU A 68 10.39 -6.17 12.63
N GLY A 69 10.86 -5.68 13.79
CA GLY A 69 10.20 -4.62 14.57
C GLY A 69 10.65 -3.21 14.18
N MET A 70 11.53 -3.06 13.19
CA MET A 70 11.95 -1.74 12.73
C MET A 70 11.14 -1.29 11.51
N ARG A 71 10.78 0.00 11.47
CA ARG A 71 10.14 0.59 10.27
C ARG A 71 10.95 0.39 8.99
N SER A 72 12.27 0.47 9.11
CA SER A 72 13.21 0.47 7.99
C SER A 72 14.07 -0.78 8.03
N GLU A 73 14.31 -1.36 6.86
CA GLU A 73 15.20 -2.49 6.72
C GLU A 73 16.63 -2.13 7.13
N SER A 74 17.34 -3.10 7.72
CA SER A 74 18.72 -2.95 8.10
C SER A 74 19.62 -2.78 6.86
N ARG A 75 20.40 -1.70 6.81
CA ARG A 75 21.32 -1.42 5.69
C ARG A 75 22.47 -2.42 5.55
N ARG A 76 22.74 -3.18 6.61
CA ARG A 76 23.77 -4.22 6.67
C ARG A 76 23.15 -5.50 7.22
N THR A 77 23.82 -6.62 7.05
CA THR A 77 23.42 -7.88 7.68
C THR A 77 23.31 -7.68 9.18
N TRP A 78 22.14 -8.00 9.71
CA TRP A 78 21.88 -8.05 11.14
C TRP A 78 22.61 -9.23 11.74
N ASP A 79 23.46 -8.98 12.74
CA ASP A 79 24.24 -10.01 13.40
C ASP A 79 23.79 -10.23 14.86
N ARG A 80 24.44 -11.18 15.55
CA ARG A 80 24.08 -11.51 16.94
C ARG A 80 24.41 -10.39 17.92
N VAL A 81 25.39 -9.55 17.62
CA VAL A 81 25.75 -8.41 18.46
C VAL A 81 24.69 -7.33 18.32
N ASP A 82 24.18 -7.12 17.11
CA ASP A 82 23.04 -6.23 16.87
C ASP A 82 21.79 -6.67 17.62
N GLN A 83 21.47 -7.98 17.55
CA GLN A 83 20.35 -8.55 18.29
C GLN A 83 20.51 -8.36 19.80
N ALA A 84 21.67 -8.74 20.35
CA ALA A 84 21.92 -8.62 21.78
C ALA A 84 21.93 -7.16 22.26
N ALA A 85 22.40 -6.24 21.41
CA ALA A 85 22.34 -4.82 21.69
C ALA A 85 20.88 -4.32 21.70
N ASP A 86 20.05 -4.70 20.72
CA ASP A 86 18.65 -4.26 20.66
C ASP A 86 17.81 -4.85 21.81
N GLU A 87 18.00 -6.13 22.15
CA GLU A 87 17.34 -6.81 23.28
C GLU A 87 17.75 -6.26 24.64
N SER A 88 18.93 -5.64 24.74
CA SER A 88 19.39 -5.05 26.00
C SER A 88 18.62 -3.79 26.40
N PHE A 89 17.85 -3.21 25.49
CA PHE A 89 16.98 -2.06 25.74
C PHE A 89 15.52 -2.53 25.76
N PRO A 90 14.98 -2.85 26.95
CA PRO A 90 14.34 -1.82 27.79
C PRO A 90 14.79 -1.83 29.28
N ALA A 91 15.70 -2.73 29.66
CA ALA A 91 15.97 -3.08 31.06
C ALA A 91 17.27 -2.48 31.62
N SER A 92 17.28 -1.18 31.88
CA SER A 92 17.86 -0.75 33.15
C SER A 92 16.71 -0.76 34.12
N ASP A 93 16.52 -1.82 34.92
CA ASP A 93 15.61 -1.75 36.08
C ASP A 93 15.93 -0.43 36.78
N PRO A 94 15.04 0.59 36.73
CA PRO A 94 15.32 1.81 37.48
C PRO A 94 15.45 1.36 38.93
N PRO A 95 16.51 1.79 39.64
CA PRO A 95 16.74 1.32 41.00
C PRO A 95 15.48 1.54 41.82
N ALA A 96 15.02 0.48 42.50
CA ALA A 96 13.92 0.54 43.46
C ALA A 96 14.42 1.28 44.72
N TYR A 97 14.53 2.59 44.65
CA TYR A 97 14.69 3.44 45.84
C TYR A 97 13.45 4.29 46.06
#